data_AF-A0A4Q8TAV3-F1
#
_entry.id   AF-A0A4Q8TAV3-F1
#
_cell.length_a   1.000
_cell.length_b   1.000
_cell.length_c   1.000
_cell.angle_alpha   90.00
_cell.angle_beta   90.00
_cell.angle_gamma   90.00
#
_symmetry.space_group_name_H-M   'P 1'
#
loop_
_entity.id
_entity.type
_entity.pdbx_description
1 polymer ?
#
loop_
_entity_poly.entity_id
_entity_poly.type
_entity_poly.pdbx_seq_one_letter_code
_entity_poly.pdbx_strand_id
1 'polypeptide(L)'
;MDVLKLLELDPVDVKGHLAVWNGIENPLETFFDGRFEQWQQAQTKRNFGRNYIVSLIKLPGVCQWLFVGVYLSKGISSSSSDGKCHYYDTELTNIGESLIGRLVVHFKRTGRNSYPTGETLSGRATIHSILPEPMAFQDFSDFKHVCLSRSELEMLYRHQYPSWKTALSSVSGVYLISDRLTGKQYVGSAYGAGGFWNRWSAYANGHHGGNKLLRLLFNETGEGGFSQFQYSILEVCDIDLSRESVIEIENRWKRKLLSKEFGWNDN
;
A
#
# COMPACT_ATOMS: atom_id res chain seq x y z
N MET A 1 7.25 -21.86 17.49
CA MET A 1 6.48 -21.33 18.63
C MET A 1 5.15 -20.80 18.10
N ASP A 2 4.07 -20.98 18.87
CA ASP A 2 2.71 -20.58 18.50
C ASP A 2 2.48 -19.08 18.77
N VAL A 3 1.74 -18.39 17.89
CA VAL A 3 1.52 -16.94 18.01
C VAL A 3 0.62 -16.55 19.18
N LEU A 4 -0.43 -17.31 19.48
CA LEU A 4 -1.34 -16.98 20.58
C LEU A 4 -0.64 -17.22 21.93
N LYS A 5 0.23 -18.24 22.00
CA LYS A 5 1.09 -18.43 23.17
C LYS A 5 2.09 -17.29 23.36
N LEU A 6 2.67 -16.75 22.28
CA LEU A 6 3.56 -15.59 22.36
C LEU A 6 2.82 -14.35 22.87
N LEU A 7 1.57 -14.16 22.43
CA LEU A 7 0.72 -13.03 22.80
C LEU A 7 -0.03 -13.22 24.12
N GLU A 8 0.15 -14.37 24.78
CA GLU A 8 -0.54 -14.74 26.02
C GLU A 8 -2.09 -14.65 25.93
N LEU A 9 -2.64 -14.98 24.76
CA LEU A 9 -4.09 -14.94 24.50
C LEU A 9 -4.74 -16.32 24.60
N ASP A 10 -5.91 -16.38 25.23
CA ASP A 10 -6.75 -17.58 25.19
C ASP A 10 -7.41 -17.74 23.80
N PRO A 11 -7.22 -18.87 23.11
CA PRO A 11 -7.87 -19.17 21.84
C PRO A 11 -9.39 -18.95 21.81
N VAL A 12 -10.10 -19.15 22.93
CA VAL A 12 -11.58 -19.01 22.96
C VAL A 12 -12.03 -17.56 22.86
N ASP A 13 -11.18 -16.61 23.24
CA ASP A 13 -11.45 -15.17 23.22
C ASP A 13 -10.98 -14.49 21.94
N VAL A 14 -10.36 -15.25 21.03
CA VAL A 14 -9.71 -14.71 19.84
C VAL A 14 -10.52 -15.00 18.58
N LYS A 15 -10.64 -13.97 17.76
CA LYS A 15 -10.94 -14.07 16.33
C LYS A 15 -9.70 -13.67 15.53
N GLY A 16 -9.31 -14.47 14.55
CA GLY A 16 -8.30 -14.07 13.59
C GLY A 16 -8.90 -13.21 12.50
N HIS A 17 -8.17 -12.20 12.04
CA HIS A 17 -8.46 -11.46 10.82
C HIS A 17 -7.29 -11.62 9.84
N LEU A 18 -7.49 -12.45 8.81
CA LEU A 18 -6.54 -12.66 7.73
C LEU A 18 -6.85 -11.67 6.60
N ALA A 19 -6.29 -10.48 6.72
CA ALA A 19 -6.51 -9.37 5.80
C ALA A 19 -5.83 -9.64 4.46
N VAL A 20 -6.62 -9.56 3.38
CA VAL A 20 -6.19 -9.69 1.98
C VAL A 20 -6.80 -8.53 1.18
N TRP A 21 -6.26 -8.26 -0.01
CA TRP A 21 -6.83 -7.27 -0.93
C TRP A 21 -8.33 -7.50 -1.12
N ASN A 22 -9.13 -6.47 -0.87
CA ASN A 22 -10.59 -6.56 -0.88
C ASN A 22 -11.21 -6.23 -2.26
N GLY A 23 -10.40 -6.00 -3.28
CA GLY A 23 -10.83 -5.54 -4.61
C GLY A 23 -10.71 -4.02 -4.81
N ILE A 24 -10.47 -3.27 -3.73
CA ILE A 24 -10.40 -1.80 -3.72
C ILE A 24 -9.08 -1.35 -3.08
N GLU A 25 -8.88 -1.69 -1.80
CA GLU A 25 -7.73 -1.29 -0.99
C GLU A 25 -6.86 -2.50 -0.61
N ASN A 26 -5.55 -2.29 -0.57
CA ASN A 26 -4.57 -3.25 -0.08
C ASN A 26 -4.38 -3.05 1.44
N PRO A 27 -4.63 -4.07 2.27
CA PRO A 27 -4.50 -3.93 3.72
C PRO A 27 -3.09 -3.53 4.19
N LEU A 28 -2.05 -3.94 3.46
CA LEU A 28 -0.69 -3.55 3.82
C LEU A 28 -0.48 -2.03 3.69
N GLU A 29 -1.05 -1.44 2.65
CA GLU A 29 -1.02 0.01 2.43
C GLU A 29 -1.85 0.74 3.50
N THR A 30 -3.04 0.23 3.86
CA THR A 30 -3.85 0.85 4.92
C THR A 30 -3.15 0.79 6.28
N PHE A 31 -2.37 -0.27 6.55
CA PHE A 31 -1.53 -0.37 7.76
C PHE A 31 -0.45 0.70 7.79
N PHE A 32 0.27 0.85 6.69
CA PHE A 32 1.28 1.87 6.58
C PHE A 32 0.73 3.31 6.59
N ASP A 33 -0.50 3.49 6.14
CA ASP A 33 -1.22 4.76 6.23
C ASP A 33 -1.74 5.09 7.64
N GLY A 34 -1.61 4.17 8.60
CA GLY A 34 -2.23 4.30 9.92
C GLY A 34 -3.77 4.21 9.88
N ARG A 35 -4.34 3.73 8.77
CA ARG A 35 -5.78 3.60 8.53
C ARG A 35 -6.31 2.16 8.66
N PHE A 36 -5.45 1.20 9.00
CA PHE A 36 -5.83 -0.21 9.03
C PHE A 36 -6.95 -0.52 10.02
N GLU A 37 -6.99 0.18 11.15
CA GLU A 37 -8.06 0.00 12.12
C GLU A 37 -9.42 0.37 11.52
N GLN A 38 -9.55 1.57 10.93
CA GLN A 38 -10.79 2.01 10.29
C GLN A 38 -11.18 1.09 9.13
N TRP A 39 -10.20 0.61 8.37
CA TRP A 39 -10.41 -0.37 7.30
C TRP A 39 -10.95 -1.69 7.83
N GLN A 40 -10.40 -2.20 8.92
CA GLN A 40 -10.83 -3.44 9.56
C GLN A 40 -12.24 -3.33 10.14
N GLN A 41 -12.61 -2.18 10.71
CA GLN A 41 -13.90 -1.98 11.36
C GLN A 41 -15.09 -2.22 10.41
N ALA A 42 -14.92 -1.97 9.11
CA ALA A 42 -15.95 -2.21 8.10
C ALA A 42 -16.03 -3.69 7.69
N GLN A 43 -17.14 -4.36 7.98
CA GLN A 43 -17.31 -5.80 7.76
C GLN A 43 -18.63 -6.11 7.06
N THR A 44 -18.60 -6.99 6.05
CA THR A 44 -19.83 -7.43 5.34
C THR A 44 -20.60 -8.53 6.07
N LYS A 45 -20.03 -9.07 7.15
CA LYS A 45 -20.61 -10.08 8.02
C LYS A 45 -20.23 -9.79 9.47
N ARG A 46 -20.92 -10.43 10.41
CA ARG A 46 -20.63 -10.30 11.85
C ARG A 46 -19.42 -11.15 12.24
N ASN A 47 -18.23 -10.74 11.82
CA ASN A 47 -17.02 -11.55 11.94
C ASN A 47 -16.33 -11.46 13.31
N PHE A 48 -16.37 -10.30 13.97
CA PHE A 48 -15.66 -10.05 15.25
C PHE A 48 -16.56 -10.31 16.46
N GLY A 49 -17.04 -11.55 16.59
CA GLY A 49 -17.88 -11.99 17.71
C GLY A 49 -17.11 -12.44 18.95
N ARG A 50 -15.84 -12.07 19.10
CA ARG A 50 -14.96 -12.45 20.21
C ARG A 50 -14.27 -11.20 20.76
N ASN A 51 -13.75 -11.29 22.00
CA ASN A 51 -13.17 -10.15 22.70
C ASN A 51 -11.97 -9.56 21.95
N TYR A 52 -11.08 -10.42 21.45
CA TYR A 52 -9.86 -10.00 20.76
C TYR A 52 -9.87 -10.36 19.28
N ILE A 53 -9.34 -9.45 18.47
CA ILE A 53 -9.06 -9.64 17.05
C ILE A 53 -7.55 -9.67 16.88
N VAL A 54 -7.01 -10.81 16.45
CA VAL A 54 -5.60 -10.93 16.05
C VAL A 54 -5.51 -10.68 14.56
N SER A 55 -4.93 -9.55 14.18
CA SER A 55 -4.94 -9.06 12.81
C SER A 55 -3.63 -9.36 12.09
N LEU A 56 -3.76 -10.03 10.94
CA LEU A 56 -2.66 -10.56 10.15
C LEU A 56 -2.84 -10.17 8.67
N ILE A 57 -1.89 -9.46 8.09
CA ILE A 57 -1.92 -9.02 6.68
C ILE A 57 -1.16 -9.98 5.80
N LYS A 58 -1.73 -10.38 4.66
CA LYS A 58 -1.06 -11.28 3.71
C LYS A 58 0.22 -10.63 3.15
N LEU A 59 1.34 -11.35 3.26
CA LEU A 59 2.60 -11.01 2.58
C LEU A 59 2.76 -11.81 1.27
N PRO A 60 3.61 -11.36 0.31
CA PRO A 60 3.86 -12.06 -0.95
C PRO A 60 4.37 -13.51 -0.79
N GLY A 61 5.09 -13.82 0.29
CA GLY A 61 5.63 -15.16 0.52
C GLY A 61 4.58 -16.24 0.82
N VAL A 62 5.02 -17.50 0.75
CA VAL A 62 4.14 -18.68 0.90
C VAL A 62 3.61 -18.76 2.32
N CYS A 63 2.29 -18.59 2.47
CA CYS A 63 1.59 -18.68 3.76
C CYS A 63 2.13 -17.74 4.86
N GLN A 64 2.82 -16.66 4.49
CA GLN A 64 3.31 -15.65 5.43
C GLN A 64 2.32 -14.50 5.60
N TRP A 65 2.27 -13.99 6.83
CA TRP A 65 1.38 -12.92 7.25
C TRP A 65 2.10 -11.98 8.21
N LEU A 66 1.90 -10.67 8.06
CA LEU A 66 2.41 -9.65 8.96
C LEU A 66 1.45 -9.43 10.11
N PHE A 67 1.92 -9.54 11.34
CA PHE A 67 1.14 -9.16 12.51
C PHE A 67 1.06 -7.65 12.65
N VAL A 68 -0.18 -7.14 12.72
CA VAL A 68 -0.46 -5.69 12.74
C VAL A 68 -1.27 -5.24 13.96
N GLY A 69 -1.42 -6.12 14.95
CA GLY A 69 -1.98 -5.77 16.24
C GLY A 69 -2.99 -6.77 16.79
N VAL A 70 -3.23 -6.63 18.10
CA VAL A 70 -4.38 -7.21 18.79
C VAL A 70 -5.35 -6.09 19.11
N TYR A 71 -6.56 -6.20 18.60
CA TYR A 71 -7.63 -5.21 18.82
C TYR A 71 -8.67 -5.78 19.76
N LEU A 72 -9.12 -4.99 20.74
CA LEU A 72 -10.32 -5.26 21.51
C LEU A 72 -11.55 -4.97 20.62
N SER A 73 -12.45 -5.93 20.48
CA SER A 73 -13.73 -5.72 19.81
C SER A 73 -14.80 -5.32 20.83
N LYS A 74 -15.34 -4.10 20.71
CA LYS A 74 -16.42 -3.60 21.56
C LYS A 74 -17.81 -3.91 20.99
N GLY A 75 -17.86 -4.63 19.86
CA GLY A 75 -19.09 -4.96 19.14
C GLY A 75 -19.39 -4.00 18.01
N ILE A 76 -20.62 -4.09 17.48
CA ILE A 76 -21.06 -3.31 16.32
C ILE A 76 -21.55 -1.94 16.81
N SER A 77 -20.92 -0.87 16.35
CA SER A 77 -21.32 0.51 16.66
C SER A 77 -22.44 1.00 15.76
N SER A 78 -22.43 0.60 14.49
CA SER A 78 -23.46 0.96 13.51
C SER A 78 -23.54 -0.06 12.37
N SER A 79 -24.57 0.03 11.56
CA SER A 79 -24.73 -0.77 10.35
C SER A 79 -25.28 0.09 9.22
N SER A 80 -24.95 -0.24 7.97
CA SER A 80 -25.51 0.45 6.81
C SER A 80 -27.03 0.30 6.79
N SER A 81 -27.72 1.27 6.19
CA SER A 81 -29.18 1.28 6.06
C SER A 81 -29.73 0.05 5.31
N ASP A 82 -28.94 -0.51 4.38
CA ASP A 82 -29.27 -1.74 3.66
C ASP A 82 -28.89 -3.03 4.40
N GLY A 83 -28.29 -2.92 5.60
CA GLY A 83 -27.90 -4.03 6.47
C GLY A 83 -26.72 -4.86 5.96
N LYS A 84 -26.05 -4.45 4.87
CA LYS A 84 -24.97 -5.22 4.24
C LYS A 84 -23.57 -4.95 4.82
N CYS A 85 -23.40 -3.84 5.53
CA CYS A 85 -22.15 -3.48 6.18
C CYS A 85 -22.39 -3.27 7.68
N HIS A 86 -21.51 -3.84 8.50
CA HIS A 86 -21.45 -3.66 9.93
C HIS A 86 -20.14 -2.95 10.27
N TYR A 87 -20.24 -1.84 10.99
CA TYR A 87 -19.09 -1.12 11.49
C TYR A 87 -18.87 -1.50 12.94
N TYR A 88 -17.72 -2.11 13.21
CA TYR A 88 -17.30 -2.45 14.56
C TYR A 88 -16.64 -1.26 15.24
N ASP A 89 -16.83 -1.13 16.54
CA ASP A 89 -15.94 -0.33 17.39
C ASP A 89 -14.80 -1.24 17.85
N THR A 90 -13.58 -0.83 17.55
CA THR A 90 -12.35 -1.54 17.93
C THR A 90 -11.39 -0.59 18.58
N GLU A 91 -10.51 -1.15 19.41
CA GLU A 91 -9.42 -0.40 20.05
C GLU A 91 -8.15 -1.24 20.01
N LEU A 92 -7.06 -0.68 19.47
CA LEU A 92 -5.75 -1.33 19.51
C LEU A 92 -5.29 -1.48 20.98
N THR A 93 -4.90 -2.70 21.35
CA THR A 93 -4.38 -3.00 22.69
C THR A 93 -2.85 -2.89 22.73
N ASN A 94 -2.28 -2.91 23.93
CA ASN A 94 -0.83 -3.00 24.15
C ASN A 94 -0.27 -4.43 23.98
N ILE A 95 -1.13 -5.44 23.78
CA ILE A 95 -0.71 -6.84 23.65
C ILE A 95 0.09 -7.01 22.35
N GLY A 96 1.39 -7.33 22.51
CA GLY A 96 2.29 -7.50 21.38
C GLY A 96 2.61 -6.19 20.64
N GLU A 97 2.44 -5.02 21.27
CA GLU A 97 2.71 -3.71 20.66
C GLU A 97 4.09 -3.63 19.98
N SER A 98 5.12 -4.12 20.66
CA SER A 98 6.50 -4.16 20.14
C SER A 98 6.71 -5.12 18.96
N LEU A 99 5.72 -5.93 18.63
CA LEU A 99 5.74 -6.89 17.53
C LEU A 99 4.94 -6.41 16.31
N ILE A 100 4.16 -5.32 16.45
CA ILE A 100 3.36 -4.74 15.37
C ILE A 100 4.29 -4.36 14.21
N GLY A 101 3.97 -4.86 13.02
CA GLY A 101 4.80 -4.72 11.82
C GLY A 101 6.11 -5.52 11.85
N ARG A 102 6.48 -6.18 12.94
CA ARG A 102 7.75 -6.92 13.06
C ARG A 102 7.58 -8.41 12.98
N LEU A 103 6.52 -8.92 13.58
CA LEU A 103 6.25 -10.35 13.66
C LEU A 103 5.67 -10.85 12.34
N VAL A 104 6.38 -11.78 11.70
CA VAL A 104 5.90 -12.54 10.55
C VAL A 104 5.43 -13.90 11.03
N VAL A 105 4.19 -14.23 10.71
CA VAL A 105 3.51 -15.47 11.08
C VAL A 105 3.40 -16.38 9.85
N HIS A 106 3.78 -17.64 10.00
CA HIS A 106 3.45 -18.68 9.04
C HIS A 106 2.10 -19.31 9.41
N PHE A 107 1.12 -19.21 8.50
CA PHE A 107 -0.19 -19.83 8.65
C PHE A 107 -0.76 -20.24 7.30
N LYS A 108 -1.03 -21.53 7.12
CA LYS A 108 -1.67 -22.05 5.91
C LYS A 108 -3.19 -21.91 6.02
N ARG A 109 -3.74 -20.88 5.36
CA ARG A 109 -5.19 -20.66 5.29
C ARG A 109 -5.89 -21.81 4.57
N THR A 110 -6.91 -22.39 5.21
CA THR A 110 -7.76 -23.43 4.60
C THR A 110 -8.90 -22.77 3.83
N GLY A 111 -8.87 -22.89 2.50
CA GLY A 111 -9.89 -22.33 1.62
C GLY A 111 -9.95 -20.79 1.65
N ARG A 112 -11.18 -20.24 1.66
CA ARG A 112 -11.45 -18.79 1.63
C ARG A 112 -11.73 -18.19 3.02
N ASN A 113 -11.46 -18.90 4.10
CA ASN A 113 -11.78 -18.41 5.45
C ASN A 113 -10.78 -17.30 5.88
N SER A 114 -11.18 -16.04 5.77
CA SER A 114 -10.41 -14.90 6.26
C SER A 114 -10.62 -14.60 7.74
N TYR A 115 -11.55 -15.28 8.41
CA TYR A 115 -11.89 -15.03 9.81
C TYR A 115 -11.84 -16.32 10.64
N PRO A 116 -10.66 -16.96 10.77
CA PRO A 116 -10.50 -18.15 11.59
C PRO A 116 -10.80 -17.84 13.07
N THR A 117 -11.18 -18.85 13.84
CA THR A 117 -11.27 -18.73 15.30
C THR A 117 -9.89 -18.85 15.94
N GLY A 118 -9.72 -18.44 17.19
CA GLY A 118 -8.46 -18.61 17.90
C GLY A 118 -8.06 -20.08 18.04
N GLU A 119 -9.00 -21.00 18.23
CA GLU A 119 -8.73 -22.46 18.22
C GLU A 119 -8.24 -22.93 16.84
N THR A 120 -8.65 -22.24 15.77
CA THR A 120 -8.14 -22.51 14.44
C THR A 120 -6.70 -22.03 14.26
N LEU A 121 -6.35 -20.90 14.87
CA LEU A 121 -4.99 -20.37 14.85
C LEU A 121 -4.07 -21.16 15.78
N SER A 122 -4.56 -21.59 16.94
CA SER A 122 -3.81 -22.32 17.96
C SER A 122 -3.20 -23.61 17.40
N GLY A 123 -1.92 -23.78 17.64
CA GLY A 123 -1.08 -24.87 17.14
C GLY A 123 -0.73 -24.79 15.65
N ARG A 124 -1.30 -23.85 14.88
CA ARG A 124 -1.15 -23.75 13.41
C ARG A 124 -0.53 -22.45 12.93
N ALA A 125 -0.79 -21.34 13.62
CA ALA A 125 -0.19 -20.04 13.35
C ALA A 125 1.13 -19.95 14.12
N THR A 126 2.23 -20.15 13.41
CA THR A 126 3.57 -20.25 14.01
C THR A 126 4.41 -19.02 13.68
N ILE A 127 5.31 -18.65 14.58
CA ILE A 127 6.29 -17.58 14.33
C ILE A 127 7.19 -18.03 13.17
N HIS A 128 7.22 -17.24 12.10
CA HIS A 128 8.17 -17.41 11.00
C HIS A 128 9.47 -16.64 11.29
N SER A 129 9.35 -15.36 11.63
CA SER A 129 10.46 -14.49 12.00
C SER A 129 9.96 -13.28 12.78
N ILE A 130 10.87 -12.61 13.49
CA ILE A 130 10.64 -11.30 14.11
C ILE A 130 11.69 -10.37 13.52
N LEU A 131 11.25 -9.35 12.79
CA LEU A 131 12.13 -8.38 12.17
C LEU A 131 12.74 -7.46 13.23
N PRO A 132 14.01 -7.02 13.06
CA PRO A 132 14.64 -6.09 14.00
C PRO A 132 13.88 -4.77 14.09
N GLU A 133 13.33 -4.29 12.97
CA GLU A 133 12.51 -3.08 12.86
C GLU A 133 11.15 -3.42 12.24
N PRO A 134 10.08 -2.63 12.51
CA PRO A 134 8.80 -2.80 11.83
C PRO A 134 9.00 -2.78 10.33
N MET A 135 8.25 -3.65 9.64
CA MET A 135 8.26 -3.77 8.19
C MET A 135 8.00 -2.37 7.63
N ALA A 136 9.06 -1.84 7.07
CA ALA A 136 9.06 -0.62 6.31
C ALA A 136 8.67 -0.96 4.87
N PHE A 137 8.39 0.08 4.09
CA PHE A 137 8.51 -0.01 2.64
C PHE A 137 9.85 -0.71 2.30
N GLN A 138 9.83 -1.72 1.42
CA GLN A 138 11.06 -2.46 1.08
C GLN A 138 12.15 -1.49 0.66
N ASP A 139 13.41 -1.76 1.03
CA ASP A 139 14.52 -0.95 0.55
C ASP A 139 14.57 -0.90 -0.98
N PHE A 140 15.10 0.19 -1.50
CA PHE A 140 15.22 0.37 -2.94
C PHE A 140 16.17 -0.68 -3.52
N SER A 141 15.69 -1.51 -4.43
CA SER A 141 16.51 -2.54 -5.09
C SER A 141 17.17 -2.02 -6.36
N ASP A 142 16.37 -1.56 -7.32
CA ASP A 142 16.82 -1.15 -8.64
C ASP A 142 15.74 -0.35 -9.36
N PHE A 143 16.16 0.45 -10.36
CA PHE A 143 15.26 1.32 -11.13
C PHE A 143 14.33 0.56 -12.09
N LYS A 144 14.71 -0.64 -12.55
CA LYS A 144 13.99 -1.36 -13.61
C LYS A 144 12.69 -1.96 -13.10
N HIS A 145 12.63 -2.29 -11.81
CA HIS A 145 11.45 -2.85 -11.16
C HIS A 145 10.61 -1.81 -10.40
N VAL A 146 10.97 -0.51 -10.47
CA VAL A 146 10.17 0.54 -9.83
C VAL A 146 8.80 0.61 -10.48
N CYS A 147 7.77 0.27 -9.70
CA CYS A 147 6.39 0.19 -10.16
C CYS A 147 5.42 0.41 -8.98
N LEU A 148 5.39 1.63 -8.45
CA LEU A 148 4.72 2.01 -7.21
C LEU A 148 3.23 2.27 -7.42
N SER A 149 2.37 1.79 -6.53
CA SER A 149 0.99 2.27 -6.44
C SER A 149 0.92 3.71 -5.90
N ARG A 150 -0.26 4.33 -5.97
CA ARG A 150 -0.50 5.67 -5.44
C ARG A 150 -0.16 5.79 -3.94
N SER A 151 -0.65 4.86 -3.14
CA SER A 151 -0.42 4.81 -1.69
C SER A 151 1.04 4.52 -1.36
N GLU A 152 1.67 3.61 -2.10
CA GLU A 152 3.10 3.33 -1.97
C GLU A 152 3.95 4.59 -2.24
N LEU A 153 3.61 5.36 -3.27
CA LEU A 153 4.26 6.65 -3.54
C LEU A 153 4.03 7.63 -2.37
N GLU A 154 2.80 7.83 -1.92
CA GLU A 154 2.51 8.74 -0.80
C GLU A 154 3.28 8.38 0.47
N MET A 155 3.35 7.10 0.80
CA MET A 155 4.15 6.62 1.92
C MET A 155 5.63 6.94 1.78
N LEU A 156 6.20 6.74 0.57
CA LEU A 156 7.60 7.04 0.33
C LEU A 156 7.94 8.47 0.75
N TYR A 157 7.09 9.42 0.38
CA TYR A 157 7.26 10.83 0.72
C TYR A 157 6.87 11.16 2.16
N ARG A 158 5.83 10.54 2.73
CA ARG A 158 5.42 10.77 4.12
C ARG A 158 6.52 10.40 5.11
N HIS A 159 7.18 9.25 4.89
CA HIS A 159 8.19 8.72 5.80
C HIS A 159 9.63 8.99 5.37
N GLN A 160 9.84 9.60 4.20
CA GLN A 160 11.18 9.97 3.69
C GLN A 160 12.16 8.78 3.65
N TYR A 161 11.71 7.62 3.18
CA TYR A 161 12.52 6.38 3.17
C TYR A 161 13.92 6.60 2.55
N PRO A 162 15.01 6.47 3.33
CA PRO A 162 16.33 6.95 2.90
C PRO A 162 16.89 6.28 1.64
N SER A 163 16.71 4.96 1.48
CA SER A 163 17.20 4.22 0.31
C SER A 163 16.55 4.72 -0.98
N TRP A 164 15.23 4.90 -0.95
CA TRP A 164 14.44 5.39 -2.07
C TRP A 164 14.75 6.84 -2.38
N LYS A 165 14.81 7.69 -1.35
CA LYS A 165 15.16 9.10 -1.52
C LYS A 165 16.52 9.26 -2.15
N THR A 166 17.52 8.52 -1.67
CA THR A 166 18.89 8.57 -2.20
C THR A 166 18.92 8.14 -3.67
N ALA A 167 18.36 6.96 -3.99
CA ALA A 167 18.38 6.43 -5.35
C ALA A 167 17.59 7.30 -6.34
N LEU A 168 16.36 7.69 -6.01
CA LEU A 168 15.52 8.50 -6.89
C LEU A 168 16.01 9.96 -7.01
N SER A 169 16.80 10.45 -6.06
CA SER A 169 17.41 11.80 -6.15
C SER A 169 18.67 11.83 -7.00
N SER A 170 19.32 10.67 -7.22
CA SER A 170 20.63 10.60 -7.87
C SER A 170 20.58 10.44 -9.38
N VAL A 171 19.38 10.35 -9.99
CA VAL A 171 19.23 10.14 -11.43
C VAL A 171 18.12 10.99 -12.02
N SER A 172 18.28 11.35 -13.28
CA SER A 172 17.25 11.95 -14.14
C SER A 172 16.60 10.87 -15.01
N GLY A 173 15.62 11.25 -15.82
CA GLY A 173 15.12 10.36 -16.88
C GLY A 173 13.63 10.51 -17.16
N VAL A 174 13.04 9.45 -17.68
CA VAL A 174 11.64 9.40 -18.13
C VAL A 174 10.87 8.36 -17.34
N TYR A 175 9.68 8.74 -16.87
CA TYR A 175 8.78 7.91 -16.10
C TYR A 175 7.41 7.78 -16.79
N LEU A 176 6.66 6.76 -16.37
CA LEU A 176 5.31 6.46 -16.82
C LEU A 176 4.36 6.44 -15.62
N ILE A 177 3.29 7.22 -15.69
CA ILE A 177 2.17 7.14 -14.76
C ILE A 177 1.00 6.50 -15.50
N SER A 178 0.49 5.38 -15.00
CA SER A 178 -0.61 4.65 -15.63
C SER A 178 -1.83 4.64 -14.73
N ASP A 179 -2.99 4.93 -15.30
CA ASP A 179 -4.28 4.71 -14.65
C ASP A 179 -4.74 3.28 -14.95
N ARG A 180 -4.77 2.40 -13.94
CA ARG A 180 -5.18 1.01 -14.11
C ARG A 180 -6.69 0.84 -14.35
N LEU A 181 -7.50 1.86 -14.08
CA LEU A 181 -8.94 1.82 -14.33
C LEU A 181 -9.25 2.07 -15.81
N THR A 182 -8.64 3.09 -16.40
CA THR A 182 -8.92 3.51 -17.77
C THR A 182 -7.90 2.98 -18.79
N GLY A 183 -6.72 2.52 -18.33
CA GLY A 183 -5.60 2.16 -19.18
C GLY A 183 -4.83 3.36 -19.75
N LYS A 184 -5.25 4.59 -19.46
CA LYS A 184 -4.61 5.81 -19.95
C LYS A 184 -3.25 6.01 -19.27
N GLN A 185 -2.30 6.53 -20.04
CA GLN A 185 -0.91 6.67 -19.62
C GLN A 185 -0.42 8.12 -19.75
N TYR A 186 0.42 8.54 -18.83
CA TYR A 186 1.14 9.81 -18.86
C TYR A 186 2.65 9.54 -18.86
N VAL A 187 3.33 10.03 -19.89
CA VAL A 187 4.79 10.05 -19.96
C VAL A 187 5.29 11.40 -19.47
N GLY A 188 6.22 11.40 -18.52
CA GLY A 188 6.85 12.62 -18.02
C GLY A 188 8.35 12.44 -17.84
N SER A 189 9.06 13.56 -17.70
CA SER A 189 10.49 13.58 -17.42
C SER A 189 10.82 14.21 -16.09
N ALA A 190 11.94 13.78 -15.52
CA ALA A 190 12.59 14.36 -14.36
C ALA A 190 14.02 14.75 -14.75
N TYR A 191 14.41 15.98 -14.43
CA TYR A 191 15.73 16.55 -14.70
C TYR A 191 16.10 17.58 -13.64
N GLY A 192 17.39 17.85 -13.50
CA GLY A 192 17.93 18.80 -12.53
C GLY A 192 17.98 18.25 -11.11
N ALA A 193 18.21 19.14 -10.15
CA ALA A 193 18.48 18.76 -8.77
C ALA A 193 17.34 17.93 -8.14
N GLY A 194 17.71 16.77 -7.58
CA GLY A 194 16.81 15.85 -6.91
C GLY A 194 16.03 14.91 -7.83
N GLY A 195 16.28 14.92 -9.14
CA GLY A 195 15.90 13.83 -10.05
C GLY A 195 14.42 13.43 -10.00
N PHE A 196 14.16 12.12 -10.11
CA PHE A 196 12.81 11.55 -9.96
C PHE A 196 12.19 11.92 -8.61
N TRP A 197 12.96 11.88 -7.51
CA TRP A 197 12.43 12.15 -6.17
C TRP A 197 11.78 13.54 -6.08
N ASN A 198 12.46 14.57 -6.59
CA ASN A 198 11.90 15.91 -6.58
C ASN A 198 10.67 16.00 -7.48
N ARG A 199 10.73 15.42 -8.68
CA ARG A 199 9.63 15.48 -9.64
C ARG A 199 8.37 14.74 -9.17
N TRP A 200 8.53 13.57 -8.57
CA TRP A 200 7.43 12.75 -8.06
C TRP A 200 6.79 13.30 -6.79
N SER A 201 7.49 14.17 -6.03
CA SER A 201 6.91 14.85 -4.86
C SER A 201 5.65 15.66 -5.19
N ALA A 202 5.61 16.28 -6.37
CA ALA A 202 4.46 17.06 -6.83
C ALA A 202 3.23 16.19 -7.10
N TYR A 203 3.43 14.92 -7.44
CA TYR A 203 2.34 13.96 -7.57
C TYR A 203 1.97 13.43 -6.20
N ALA A 204 2.93 13.00 -5.37
CA ALA A 204 2.66 12.51 -4.02
C ALA A 204 1.83 13.52 -3.19
N ASN A 205 2.18 14.81 -3.24
CA ASN A 205 1.50 15.84 -2.45
C ASN A 205 0.28 16.48 -3.13
N GLY A 206 0.14 16.37 -4.45
CA GLY A 206 -0.84 17.16 -5.22
C GLY A 206 -1.53 16.44 -6.37
N HIS A 207 -1.34 15.12 -6.50
CA HIS A 207 -1.95 14.20 -7.48
C HIS A 207 -1.58 14.42 -8.95
N HIS A 208 -1.63 15.65 -9.45
CA HIS A 208 -1.56 15.94 -10.89
C HIS A 208 -0.18 16.45 -11.36
N GLY A 209 0.75 16.79 -10.46
CA GLY A 209 2.13 17.20 -10.81
C GLY A 209 2.23 18.37 -11.81
N GLY A 210 1.20 19.21 -11.80
CA GLY A 210 1.02 20.33 -12.72
C GLY A 210 0.44 20.02 -14.10
N ASN A 211 0.24 18.75 -14.48
CA ASN A 211 -0.33 18.37 -15.78
C ASN A 211 -1.78 18.85 -15.94
N LYS A 212 -2.11 19.43 -17.10
CA LYS A 212 -3.45 20.00 -17.37
C LYS A 212 -4.58 18.97 -17.34
N LEU A 213 -4.42 17.84 -18.03
CA LEU A 213 -5.45 16.80 -18.09
C LEU A 213 -5.64 16.11 -16.74
N LEU A 214 -4.57 15.90 -15.97
CA LEU A 214 -4.67 15.36 -14.62
C LEU A 214 -5.31 16.38 -13.65
N ARG A 215 -5.10 17.69 -13.82
CA ARG A 215 -5.84 18.71 -13.05
C ARG A 215 -7.34 18.67 -13.35
N LEU A 216 -7.72 18.50 -14.62
CA LEU A 216 -9.12 18.35 -15.00
C LEU A 216 -9.74 17.11 -14.34
N LEU A 217 -9.05 15.96 -14.42
CA LEU A 217 -9.47 14.73 -13.74
C LEU A 217 -9.65 14.95 -12.23
N PHE A 218 -8.72 15.65 -11.58
CA PHE A 218 -8.82 15.98 -10.16
C PHE A 218 -10.05 16.84 -9.85
N ASN A 219 -10.35 17.84 -10.67
CA ASN A 219 -11.54 18.67 -10.47
C ASN A 219 -12.85 17.89 -10.65
N GLU A 220 -12.85 16.87 -11.51
CA GLU A 220 -14.04 16.06 -11.80
C GLU A 220 -14.27 14.95 -10.76
N THR A 221 -13.19 14.32 -10.28
CA THR A 221 -13.26 13.07 -9.49
C THR A 221 -12.69 13.19 -8.09
N GLY A 222 -12.04 14.31 -7.77
CA GLY A 222 -11.28 14.49 -6.53
C GLY A 222 -10.08 13.53 -6.43
N GLU A 223 -9.64 13.28 -5.20
CA GLU A 223 -8.53 12.36 -4.89
C GLU A 223 -8.85 10.91 -5.29
N GLY A 224 -10.12 10.50 -5.20
CA GLY A 224 -10.56 9.13 -5.47
C GLY A 224 -10.27 8.65 -6.90
N GLY A 225 -10.23 9.56 -7.88
CA GLY A 225 -9.89 9.26 -9.26
C GLY A 225 -8.44 8.81 -9.49
N PHE A 226 -7.57 9.00 -8.50
CA PHE A 226 -6.15 8.62 -8.57
C PHE A 226 -5.82 7.33 -7.82
N SER A 227 -6.81 6.70 -7.18
CA SER A 227 -6.61 5.51 -6.32
C SER A 227 -5.96 4.32 -7.04
N GLN A 228 -6.16 4.21 -8.37
CA GLN A 228 -5.62 3.13 -9.21
C GLN A 228 -4.40 3.55 -10.04
N PHE A 229 -3.80 4.70 -9.73
CA PHE A 229 -2.61 5.18 -10.43
C PHE A 229 -1.37 4.40 -10.00
N GLN A 230 -0.49 4.19 -10.96
CA GLN A 230 0.81 3.53 -10.77
C GLN A 230 1.92 4.38 -11.37
N TYR A 231 3.09 4.39 -10.74
CA TYR A 231 4.26 5.20 -11.07
C TYR A 231 5.45 4.28 -11.35
N SER A 232 6.02 4.37 -12.54
CA SER A 232 7.11 3.50 -13.00
C SER A 232 8.17 4.27 -13.79
N ILE A 233 9.36 3.70 -13.93
CA ILE A 233 10.47 4.31 -14.66
C ILE A 233 10.62 3.63 -16.03
N LEU A 234 10.66 4.42 -17.10
CA LEU A 234 10.88 3.93 -18.47
C LEU A 234 12.36 3.94 -18.85
N GLU A 235 13.06 5.01 -18.50
CA GLU A 235 14.45 5.22 -18.88
C GLU A 235 15.16 6.06 -17.82
N VAL A 236 16.29 5.57 -17.33
CA VAL A 236 17.17 6.28 -16.39
C VAL A 236 18.25 7.00 -17.19
N CYS A 237 18.54 8.24 -16.81
CA CYS A 237 19.57 9.08 -17.39
C CYS A 237 20.49 9.61 -16.29
N ASP A 238 21.69 10.05 -16.68
CA ASP A 238 22.58 10.76 -15.77
C ASP A 238 21.90 12.01 -15.20
N ILE A 239 22.13 12.29 -13.92
CA ILE A 239 21.53 13.44 -13.23
C ILE A 239 21.89 14.77 -13.91
N ASP A 240 23.09 14.85 -14.48
CA ASP A 240 23.65 16.02 -15.16
C ASP A 240 23.26 16.11 -16.64
N LEU A 241 22.49 15.14 -17.17
CA LEU A 241 22.02 15.20 -18.55
C LEU A 241 21.16 16.47 -18.75
N SER A 242 21.42 17.18 -19.84
CA SER A 242 20.73 18.45 -20.12
C SER A 242 19.22 18.25 -20.19
N ARG A 243 18.50 19.28 -19.75
CA ARG A 243 17.03 19.30 -19.79
C ARG A 243 16.51 19.00 -21.19
N GLU A 244 17.13 19.57 -22.21
CA GLU A 244 16.74 19.43 -23.61
C GLU A 244 16.86 17.97 -24.07
N SER A 245 17.96 17.29 -23.69
CA SER A 245 18.16 15.88 -24.01
C SER A 245 17.15 14.97 -23.29
N VAL A 246 16.85 15.22 -22.02
CA VAL A 246 15.82 14.43 -21.31
C VAL A 246 14.44 14.63 -21.94
N ILE A 247 14.11 15.85 -22.38
CA ILE A 247 12.85 16.15 -23.09
C ILE A 247 12.78 15.43 -24.44
N GLU A 248 13.89 15.30 -25.15
CA GLU A 248 13.93 14.53 -26.40
C GLU A 248 13.61 13.04 -26.16
N ILE A 249 14.18 12.47 -25.09
CA ILE A 249 13.89 11.08 -24.66
C ILE A 249 12.41 10.93 -24.26
N GLU A 250 11.85 11.90 -23.52
CA GLU A 250 10.42 11.94 -23.18
C GLU A 250 9.55 11.91 -24.44
N ASN A 251 9.88 12.75 -25.43
CA ASN A 251 9.15 12.83 -26.70
C ASN A 251 9.24 11.54 -27.52
N ARG A 252 10.38 10.83 -27.44
CA ARG A 252 10.53 9.50 -28.04
C ARG A 252 9.57 8.50 -27.40
N TRP A 253 9.45 8.48 -26.07
CA TRP A 253 8.51 7.59 -25.37
C TRP A 253 7.05 7.95 -25.64
N LYS A 254 6.69 9.24 -25.64
CA LYS A 254 5.35 9.71 -26.01
C LYS A 254 4.91 9.20 -27.38
N ARG A 255 5.81 9.25 -28.38
CA ARG A 255 5.53 8.72 -29.72
C ARG A 255 5.36 7.21 -29.73
N LYS A 256 6.22 6.47 -29.01
CA LYS A 256 6.15 4.99 -28.94
C LYS A 256 4.87 4.50 -28.27
N LEU A 257 4.42 5.20 -27.22
CA LEU A 257 3.26 4.81 -26.41
C LEU A 257 1.97 5.51 -26.86
N LEU A 258 2.04 6.39 -27.86
CA LEU A 258 0.91 7.19 -28.36
C LEU A 258 0.18 7.95 -27.23
N SER A 259 0.94 8.40 -26.23
CA SER A 259 0.37 8.90 -24.97
C SER A 259 -0.30 10.28 -25.10
N LYS A 260 -0.11 10.97 -26.23
CA LYS A 260 -0.87 12.18 -26.59
C LYS A 260 -2.25 11.87 -27.16
N GLU A 261 -2.35 10.78 -27.91
CA GLU A 261 -3.59 10.40 -28.61
C GLU A 261 -4.52 9.62 -27.69
N PHE A 262 -3.95 8.70 -26.90
CA PHE A 262 -4.72 7.76 -26.08
C PHE A 262 -4.45 7.91 -24.57
N GLY A 263 -3.63 8.88 -24.17
CA GLY A 263 -3.18 9.04 -22.80
C GLY A 263 -3.53 10.39 -22.18
N TRP A 264 -2.71 10.80 -21.22
CA TRP A 264 -2.85 12.00 -20.40
C TRP A 264 -1.82 13.09 -20.77
N ASN A 265 -1.07 12.92 -21.86
CA ASN A 265 -0.18 13.95 -22.36
C ASN A 265 -0.94 14.94 -23.25
N ASP A 266 -0.77 16.24 -22.98
CA ASP A 266 -1.29 17.36 -23.79
C ASP A 266 -0.14 18.26 -24.31
N ASN A 267 1.11 17.87 -24.03
CA ASN A 267 2.31 18.64 -24.32
C ASN A 267 3.22 17.94 -25.32
#